data_AF-K9USA1-F1
#
_entry.id   AF-K9USA1-F1
#
_cell.length_a   1.000
_cell.length_b   1.000
_cell.length_c   1.000
_cell.angle_alpha   90.00
_cell.angle_beta   90.00
_cell.angle_gamma   90.00
#
_symmetry.space_group_name_H-M   'P 1'
#
loop_
_entity.id
_entity.type
_entity.pdbx_description
1 polymer ?
#
loop_
_entity_poly.entity_id
_entity_poly.type
_entity_poly.pdbx_seq_one_letter_code
_entity_poly.pdbx_strand_id
1 'polypeptide(L)'
;MDLAALEVALRDLSHDESAVQLVRNFAQGLGKTKQRQQIFNAPGALVRSPLDYDDAVASGAIESTEDRFSLLQGDIVSTDAAYLLGERLTGMKFVVASATCDLVPGRREYAALLRIQPITVDTPQVKDLLGQLLKFQSTQRLYLPPLPQDPPDTLANAVLFDGIIQIELERLLLANRIGSLSLVGWRIFGSIIRSLLARTGAGEVRLRG
;
A
#
# COMPACT_ATOMS: atom_id res chain seq x y z
N MET A 1 6.31 -6.05 22.17
CA MET A 1 5.96 -6.66 20.87
C MET A 1 6.97 -6.18 19.86
N ASP A 2 7.66 -7.09 19.17
CA ASP A 2 8.53 -6.77 18.05
C ASP A 2 7.77 -6.93 16.72
N LEU A 3 8.45 -6.70 15.60
CA LEU A 3 7.85 -6.76 14.27
C LEU A 3 7.36 -8.17 13.91
N ALA A 4 8.11 -9.21 14.29
CA ALA A 4 7.72 -10.60 14.04
C ALA A 4 6.45 -10.98 14.81
N ALA A 5 6.34 -10.56 16.07
CA ALA A 5 5.13 -10.76 16.86
C ALA A 5 3.94 -9.96 16.30
N LEU A 6 4.16 -8.77 15.75
CA LEU A 6 3.11 -8.02 15.05
C LEU A 6 2.62 -8.78 13.80
N GLU A 7 3.52 -9.31 12.99
CA GLU A 7 3.17 -10.08 11.79
C GLU A 7 2.32 -11.31 12.12
N VAL A 8 2.69 -12.05 13.17
CA VAL A 8 1.91 -13.19 13.65
C VAL A 8 0.51 -12.75 14.05
N ALA A 9 0.39 -11.67 14.83
CA ALA A 9 -0.90 -11.15 15.29
C ALA A 9 -1.78 -10.60 14.13
N LEU A 10 -1.17 -10.13 13.04
CA LEU A 10 -1.89 -9.62 11.85
C LEU A 10 -2.35 -10.72 10.89
N ARG A 11 -1.82 -11.93 10.99
CA ARG A 11 -2.10 -13.04 10.07
C ARG A 11 -3.59 -13.36 10.03
N ASP A 12 -4.20 -13.46 11.20
CA ASP A 12 -5.58 -13.92 11.36
C ASP A 12 -6.62 -12.79 11.32
N LEU A 13 -6.16 -11.53 11.23
CA LEU A 13 -7.05 -10.37 11.15
C LEU A 13 -7.54 -10.12 9.73
N SER A 14 -8.75 -9.60 9.59
CA SER A 14 -9.27 -9.17 8.30
C SER A 14 -8.74 -7.76 7.94
N HIS A 15 -9.10 -7.25 6.76
CA HIS A 15 -8.83 -5.85 6.39
C HIS A 15 -9.84 -4.90 7.07
N ASP A 16 -9.75 -4.82 8.40
CA ASP A 16 -10.60 -3.99 9.24
C ASP A 16 -9.80 -3.01 10.13
N GLU A 17 -10.51 -2.20 10.90
CA GLU A 17 -9.91 -1.19 11.78
C GLU A 17 -9.04 -1.82 12.88
N SER A 18 -9.30 -3.07 13.28
CA SER A 18 -8.52 -3.77 14.31
C SER A 18 -7.07 -3.97 13.85
N ALA A 19 -6.87 -4.32 12.58
CA ALA A 19 -5.53 -4.46 12.00
C ALA A 19 -4.77 -3.13 12.00
N VAL A 20 -5.42 -2.03 11.62
CA VAL A 20 -4.81 -0.69 11.65
C VAL A 20 -4.50 -0.29 13.08
N GLN A 21 -5.42 -0.52 14.01
CA GLN A 21 -5.25 -0.16 15.41
C GLN A 21 -4.11 -0.95 16.06
N LEU A 22 -3.94 -2.22 15.71
CA LEU A 22 -2.82 -3.03 16.18
C LEU A 22 -1.48 -2.46 15.72
N VAL A 23 -1.37 -2.06 14.44
CA VAL A 23 -0.16 -1.41 13.92
C VAL A 23 0.06 -0.04 14.57
N ARG A 24 -1.00 0.76 14.78
CA ARG A 24 -0.90 2.05 15.47
C ARG A 24 -0.37 1.87 16.90
N ASN A 25 -0.91 0.91 17.64
CA ASN A 25 -0.47 0.61 19.01
C ASN A 25 1.00 0.17 19.04
N PHE A 26 1.38 -0.71 18.11
CA PHE A 26 2.78 -1.08 17.92
C PHE A 26 3.66 0.14 17.67
N ALA A 27 3.32 0.96 16.67
CA ALA A 27 4.07 2.14 16.28
C ALA A 27 4.15 3.20 17.39
N GLN A 28 3.12 3.34 18.24
CA GLN A 28 3.15 4.22 19.40
C GLN A 28 4.15 3.74 20.45
N GLY A 29 4.24 2.42 20.67
CA GLY A 29 5.23 1.81 21.54
C GLY A 29 6.67 1.92 21.02
N LEU A 30 6.85 2.14 19.72
CA LEU A 30 8.16 2.41 19.10
C LEU A 30 8.56 3.88 19.36
N GLY A 31 9.66 4.10 20.08
CA GLY A 31 10.04 5.39 20.68
C GLY A 31 9.99 6.64 19.77
N LYS A 32 11.14 7.15 19.32
CA LYS A 32 11.21 8.39 18.51
C LYS A 32 11.04 8.10 17.01
N THR A 33 10.72 9.12 16.21
CA THR A 33 10.52 9.02 14.75
C THR A 33 11.64 8.24 14.05
N LYS A 34 12.90 8.52 14.37
CA LYS A 34 14.06 7.81 13.79
C LYS A 34 14.04 6.31 14.06
N GLN A 35 13.65 5.88 15.27
CA GLN A 35 13.55 4.46 15.62
C GLN A 35 12.41 3.78 14.87
N ARG A 36 11.24 4.44 14.75
CA ARG A 36 10.13 3.94 13.93
C ARG A 36 10.57 3.75 12.48
N GLN A 37 11.27 4.75 11.94
CA GLN A 37 11.76 4.73 10.58
C GLN A 37 12.76 3.60 10.35
N GLN A 38 13.68 3.36 11.28
CA GLN A 38 14.61 2.23 11.22
C GLN A 38 13.88 0.88 11.16
N ILE A 39 12.82 0.71 11.96
CA ILE A 39 12.04 -0.53 11.98
C ILE A 39 11.23 -0.70 10.70
N PHE A 40 10.49 0.33 10.27
CA PHE A 40 9.63 0.25 9.09
C PHE A 40 10.38 0.33 7.75
N ASN A 41 11.63 0.78 7.75
CA ASN A 41 12.53 0.73 6.59
C ASN A 41 13.33 -0.57 6.53
N ALA A 42 13.26 -1.44 7.54
CA ALA A 42 13.93 -2.73 7.48
C ALA A 42 13.38 -3.55 6.30
N PRO A 43 14.24 -4.30 5.58
CA PRO A 43 13.79 -5.16 4.49
C PRO A 43 12.65 -6.10 4.93
N GLY A 44 11.56 -6.12 4.17
CA GLY A 44 10.40 -6.96 4.47
C GLY A 44 9.42 -6.38 5.49
N ALA A 45 9.76 -5.29 6.19
CA ALA A 45 8.90 -4.74 7.23
C ALA A 45 7.57 -4.19 6.69
N LEU A 46 7.64 -3.35 5.65
CA LEU A 46 6.45 -2.84 4.94
C LEU A 46 6.44 -3.19 3.46
N VAL A 47 7.63 -3.33 2.87
CA VAL A 47 7.83 -3.62 1.46
C VAL A 47 8.83 -4.77 1.34
N ARG A 48 8.53 -5.68 0.43
CA ARG A 48 9.37 -6.82 0.06
C ARG A 48 9.56 -6.87 -1.46
N SER A 49 10.45 -7.75 -1.91
CA SER A 49 10.60 -8.04 -3.34
C SER A 49 9.25 -8.45 -3.97
N PRO A 50 9.06 -8.22 -5.29
CA PRO A 50 7.86 -8.67 -5.98
C PRO A 50 7.56 -10.15 -5.72
N LEU A 51 6.29 -10.48 -5.53
CA LEU A 51 5.86 -11.87 -5.33
C LEU A 51 5.69 -12.54 -6.69
N ASP A 52 6.35 -13.67 -6.90
CA ASP A 52 6.21 -14.47 -8.12
C ASP A 52 5.39 -15.74 -7.84
N TYR A 53 4.54 -16.11 -8.80
CA TYR A 53 3.68 -17.28 -8.65
C TYR A 53 4.49 -18.58 -8.65
N ASP A 54 5.45 -18.73 -9.57
CA ASP A 54 6.22 -19.96 -9.69
C ASP A 54 7.13 -20.12 -8.44
N ASP A 55 7.69 -19.03 -7.92
CA ASP A 55 8.43 -19.04 -6.64
C ASP A 55 7.52 -19.36 -5.43
N ALA A 56 6.29 -18.85 -5.42
CA ALA A 56 5.33 -19.12 -4.34
C ALA A 56 4.91 -20.60 -4.33
N VAL A 57 4.69 -21.20 -5.50
CA VAL A 57 4.44 -22.65 -5.64
C VAL A 57 5.68 -23.45 -5.24
N ALA A 58 6.87 -23.07 -5.73
CA ALA A 58 8.12 -23.78 -5.44
C ALA A 58 8.48 -23.76 -3.94
N SER A 59 8.13 -22.69 -3.23
CA SER A 59 8.32 -22.58 -1.77
C SER A 59 7.22 -23.26 -0.94
N GLY A 60 6.15 -23.75 -1.59
CA GLY A 60 5.00 -24.35 -0.92
C GLY A 60 4.12 -23.34 -0.17
N ALA A 61 4.22 -22.05 -0.52
CA ALA A 61 3.37 -21.01 0.07
C ALA A 61 1.93 -21.08 -0.45
N ILE A 62 1.74 -21.58 -1.67
CA ILE A 62 0.46 -21.82 -2.33
C ILE A 62 0.50 -23.16 -3.09
N GLU A 63 -0.67 -23.72 -3.40
CA GLU A 63 -0.77 -24.92 -4.23
C GLU A 63 -0.71 -24.58 -5.73
N SER A 64 -0.16 -25.49 -6.55
CA SER A 64 -0.13 -25.34 -8.02
C SER A 64 -1.52 -25.37 -8.69
N THR A 65 -2.55 -25.75 -7.93
CA THR A 65 -3.96 -25.77 -8.33
C THR A 65 -4.64 -24.41 -8.13
N GLU A 66 -4.03 -23.50 -7.37
CA GLU A 66 -4.54 -22.14 -7.18
C GLU A 66 -4.39 -21.29 -8.45
N ASP A 67 -5.27 -20.31 -8.60
CA ASP A 67 -5.29 -19.41 -9.75
C ASP A 67 -3.95 -18.70 -9.93
N ARG A 68 -3.39 -18.81 -11.14
CA ARG A 68 -2.15 -18.12 -11.49
C ARG A 68 -2.35 -16.61 -11.44
N PHE A 69 -1.42 -15.91 -10.78
CA PHE A 69 -1.40 -14.45 -10.74
C PHE A 69 -0.15 -13.88 -11.41
N SER A 70 -0.30 -12.69 -11.98
CA SER A 70 0.84 -11.88 -12.45
C SER A 70 1.05 -10.64 -11.59
N LEU A 71 -0.02 -10.17 -10.95
CA LEU A 71 -0.04 -9.01 -10.06
C LEU A 71 -1.03 -9.24 -8.92
N LEU A 72 -0.71 -8.68 -7.76
CA LEU A 72 -1.54 -8.78 -6.56
C LEU A 72 -1.92 -7.40 -6.03
N GLN A 73 -3.00 -7.35 -5.24
CA GLN A 73 -3.33 -6.15 -4.47
C GLN A 73 -2.18 -5.84 -3.51
N GLY A 74 -1.66 -4.62 -3.54
CA GLY A 74 -0.47 -4.23 -2.77
C GLY A 74 0.84 -4.36 -3.54
N ASP A 75 0.82 -4.82 -4.80
CA ASP A 75 2.02 -4.71 -5.63
C ASP A 75 2.36 -3.24 -5.93
N ILE A 76 3.65 -2.95 -5.94
CA ILE A 76 4.21 -1.63 -6.23
C ILE A 76 4.80 -1.67 -7.63
N VAL A 77 4.31 -0.79 -8.50
CA VAL A 77 4.69 -0.76 -9.93
C VAL A 77 5.07 0.64 -10.39
N SER A 78 5.87 0.74 -11.44
CA SER A 78 5.99 1.96 -12.26
C SER A 78 5.43 1.72 -13.66
N THR A 79 4.68 2.70 -14.15
CA THR A 79 4.11 2.66 -15.51
C THR A 79 3.83 4.08 -16.00
N ASP A 80 4.06 4.30 -17.30
CA ASP A 80 3.67 5.53 -17.99
C ASP A 80 2.32 5.35 -18.72
N ALA A 81 1.58 4.28 -18.47
CA ALA A 81 0.27 4.03 -19.07
C ALA A 81 -0.91 4.52 -18.21
N ALA A 82 -0.62 5.10 -17.03
CA ALA A 82 -1.63 5.64 -16.12
C ALA A 82 -2.09 7.03 -16.54
N TYR A 83 -3.40 7.29 -16.44
CA TYR A 83 -4.01 8.59 -16.70
C TYR A 83 -4.84 9.06 -15.51
N LEU A 84 -4.79 10.34 -15.18
CA LEU A 84 -5.64 10.96 -14.17
C LEU A 84 -6.31 12.18 -14.79
N LEU A 85 -7.65 12.18 -14.83
CA LEU A 85 -8.44 13.29 -15.39
C LEU A 85 -8.02 13.72 -16.81
N GLY A 86 -7.60 12.76 -17.64
CA GLY A 86 -7.15 13.00 -19.01
C GLY A 86 -5.66 13.33 -19.17
N GLU A 87 -4.94 13.54 -18.07
CA GLU A 87 -3.50 13.76 -18.09
C GLU A 87 -2.72 12.46 -17.91
N ARG A 88 -1.71 12.26 -18.77
CA ARG A 88 -0.81 11.12 -18.68
C ARG A 88 0.16 11.33 -17.51
N LEU A 89 0.24 10.34 -16.62
CA LEU A 89 1.20 10.34 -15.52
C LEU A 89 2.48 9.63 -15.96
N THR A 90 3.62 10.32 -15.90
CA THR A 90 4.91 9.79 -16.33
C THR A 90 5.90 9.72 -15.18
N GLY A 91 6.74 8.67 -15.15
CA GLY A 91 7.79 8.50 -14.14
C GLY A 91 7.27 8.27 -12.72
N MET A 92 5.99 7.90 -12.59
CA MET A 92 5.32 7.72 -11.30
C MET A 92 5.32 6.25 -10.87
N LYS A 93 5.22 6.06 -9.55
CA LYS A 93 5.05 4.76 -8.92
C LYS A 93 3.65 4.66 -8.33
N PHE A 94 3.11 3.45 -8.28
CA PHE A 94 1.75 3.18 -7.85
C PHE A 94 1.68 1.94 -6.98
N VAL A 95 0.72 1.91 -6.05
CA VAL A 95 0.27 0.67 -5.40
C VAL A 95 -0.99 0.19 -6.10
N VAL A 96 -1.02 -1.10 -6.45
CA VAL A 96 -2.17 -1.75 -7.09
C VAL A 96 -3.28 -2.01 -6.07
N ALA A 97 -4.49 -1.57 -6.40
CA ALA A 97 -5.70 -1.60 -5.58
C ALA A 97 -6.83 -2.42 -6.21
N SER A 98 -6.52 -3.52 -6.89
CA SER A 98 -7.50 -4.39 -7.54
C SER A 98 -8.04 -5.48 -6.59
N ALA A 99 -9.26 -5.95 -6.87
CA ALA A 99 -9.82 -7.13 -6.21
C ALA A 99 -9.34 -8.39 -6.95
N THR A 100 -8.89 -9.40 -6.21
CA THR A 100 -8.53 -10.72 -6.75
C THR A 100 -9.74 -11.66 -6.93
N CYS A 101 -10.95 -11.26 -6.52
CA CYS A 101 -12.13 -12.13 -6.43
C CYS A 101 -13.08 -12.03 -7.65
N ASP A 102 -13.48 -13.21 -8.15
CA ASP A 102 -14.14 -13.49 -9.44
C ASP A 102 -15.65 -13.23 -9.56
N LEU A 103 -16.26 -12.55 -8.58
CA LEU A 103 -17.72 -12.49 -8.50
C LEU A 103 -18.42 -11.60 -9.55
N VAL A 104 -17.69 -10.89 -10.41
CA VAL A 104 -18.27 -9.96 -11.40
C VAL A 104 -17.60 -10.11 -12.77
N PRO A 105 -18.34 -10.49 -13.83
CA PRO A 105 -17.83 -10.54 -15.21
C PRO A 105 -17.28 -9.18 -15.68
N GLY A 106 -16.14 -9.17 -16.37
CA GLY A 106 -15.49 -7.94 -16.86
C GLY A 106 -14.73 -7.11 -15.81
N ARG A 107 -14.86 -7.42 -14.51
CA ARG A 107 -14.16 -6.68 -13.44
C ARG A 107 -12.63 -6.80 -13.49
N ARG A 108 -12.10 -7.82 -14.18
CA ARG A 108 -10.66 -8.04 -14.39
C ARG A 108 -10.08 -7.20 -15.53
N GLU A 109 -10.87 -6.48 -16.32
CA GLU A 109 -10.33 -5.67 -17.42
C GLU A 109 -9.58 -4.43 -16.92
N TYR A 110 -9.85 -4.00 -15.69
CA TYR A 110 -9.25 -2.80 -15.12
C TYR A 110 -8.76 -3.02 -13.69
N ALA A 111 -7.73 -2.27 -13.32
CA ALA A 111 -7.24 -2.17 -11.96
C ALA A 111 -7.32 -0.72 -11.48
N ALA A 112 -7.41 -0.56 -10.16
CA ALA A 112 -7.20 0.72 -9.52
C ALA A 112 -5.72 0.88 -9.13
N LEU A 113 -5.19 2.08 -9.29
CA LEU A 113 -3.85 2.47 -8.89
C LEU A 113 -3.94 3.64 -7.91
N LEU A 114 -3.12 3.57 -6.87
CA LEU A 114 -2.93 4.63 -5.89
C LEU A 114 -1.53 5.21 -6.02
N ARG A 115 -1.45 6.52 -6.19
CA ARG A 115 -0.20 7.22 -6.52
C ARG A 115 0.75 7.21 -5.33
N ILE A 116 2.02 6.95 -5.59
CA ILE A 116 3.09 7.05 -4.59
C ILE A 116 3.81 8.38 -4.80
N GLN A 117 3.88 9.18 -3.74
CA GLN A 117 4.57 10.46 -3.73
C GLN A 117 5.84 10.39 -2.87
N PRO A 118 7.02 10.67 -3.44
CA PRO A 118 8.27 10.80 -2.68
C PRO A 118 8.18 11.91 -1.65
N ILE A 119 8.79 11.69 -0.49
CA ILE A 119 8.99 12.67 0.57
C ILE A 119 10.50 12.94 0.66
N THR A 120 10.90 14.14 0.30
CA THR A 120 12.28 14.62 0.34
C THR A 120 12.51 15.58 1.51
N VAL A 121 13.76 16.00 1.72
CA VAL A 121 14.12 17.01 2.73
C VAL A 121 13.41 18.35 2.54
N ASP A 122 13.06 18.69 1.29
CA ASP A 122 12.40 19.94 0.92
C ASP A 122 10.88 19.88 1.08
N THR A 123 10.33 18.72 1.46
CA THR A 123 8.89 18.57 1.69
C THR A 123 8.45 19.48 2.84
N PRO A 124 7.43 20.33 2.66
CA PRO A 124 6.94 21.20 3.72
C PRO A 124 6.57 20.41 4.98
N GLN A 125 7.06 20.86 6.13
CA GLN A 125 6.79 20.23 7.44
C GLN A 125 7.17 18.74 7.50
N VAL A 126 8.23 18.33 6.78
CA VAL A 126 8.63 16.91 6.63
C VAL A 126 8.72 16.15 7.96
N LYS A 127 9.21 16.77 9.04
CA LYS A 127 9.33 16.11 10.35
C LYS A 127 7.97 15.73 10.93
N ASP A 128 7.00 16.62 10.84
CA ASP A 128 5.65 16.39 11.35
C ASP A 128 4.90 15.40 10.46
N LEU A 129 5.04 15.54 9.13
CA LEU A 129 4.49 14.60 8.15
C LEU A 129 5.01 13.17 8.42
N LEU A 130 6.32 12.98 8.52
CA LEU A 130 6.92 11.67 8.82
C LEU A 130 6.46 11.17 10.20
N GLY A 131 6.39 12.06 11.19
CA GLY A 131 5.91 11.73 12.54
C GLY A 131 4.48 11.18 12.55
N GLN A 132 3.57 11.73 11.73
CA GLN A 132 2.19 11.26 11.59
C GLN A 132 2.10 9.97 10.77
N LEU A 133 2.83 9.89 9.67
CA LEU A 133 2.84 8.73 8.77
C LEU A 133 3.39 7.48 9.46
N LEU A 134 4.49 7.60 10.19
CA LEU A 134 5.12 6.48 10.92
C LEU A 134 4.30 6.02 12.15
N LYS A 135 3.30 6.81 12.57
CA LYS A 135 2.31 6.41 13.59
C LYS A 135 1.02 5.86 12.96
N PHE A 136 0.92 5.84 11.63
CA PHE A 136 -0.26 5.42 10.87
C PHE A 136 -1.56 6.14 11.32
N GLN A 137 -1.42 7.41 11.71
CA GLN A 137 -2.56 8.23 12.15
C GLN A 137 -3.34 8.84 10.98
N SER A 138 -2.71 8.94 9.81
CA SER A 138 -3.37 9.42 8.61
C SER A 138 -4.33 8.37 8.06
N THR A 139 -5.52 8.82 7.69
CA THR A 139 -6.48 8.02 6.90
C THR A 139 -6.41 8.33 5.42
N GLN A 140 -5.58 9.29 5.01
CA GLN A 140 -5.45 9.73 3.61
C GLN A 140 -4.14 9.28 2.96
N ARG A 141 -3.16 8.88 3.78
CA ARG A 141 -1.82 8.53 3.34
C ARG A 141 -1.27 7.35 4.12
N LEU A 142 -0.58 6.45 3.43
CA LEU A 142 0.17 5.35 4.03
C LEU A 142 1.67 5.59 3.84
N TYR A 143 2.43 5.43 4.93
CA TYR A 143 3.89 5.43 4.88
C TYR A 143 4.43 4.26 4.07
N LEU A 144 5.42 4.54 3.23
CA LEU A 144 6.28 3.54 2.61
C LEU A 144 7.76 3.92 2.81
N PRO A 145 8.67 2.95 2.93
CA PRO A 145 10.10 3.22 2.89
C PRO A 145 10.54 3.71 1.50
N PRO A 146 11.77 4.24 1.37
CA PRO A 146 12.39 4.46 0.08
C PRO A 146 12.40 3.18 -0.77
N LEU A 147 12.15 3.32 -2.06
CA LEU A 147 12.07 2.24 -3.05
C LEU A 147 13.36 2.20 -3.89
N PRO A 148 13.71 1.06 -4.51
CA PRO A 148 14.98 0.88 -5.25
C PRO A 148 15.25 1.86 -6.41
N GLN A 149 14.23 2.59 -6.87
CA GLN A 149 14.32 3.56 -7.99
C GLN A 149 13.97 4.98 -7.53
N ASP A 150 14.04 5.25 -6.22
CA ASP A 150 13.85 6.60 -5.72
C ASP A 150 15.12 7.44 -5.87
N PRO A 151 14.97 8.75 -6.07
CA PRO A 151 16.08 9.70 -5.96
C PRO A 151 16.80 9.56 -4.60
N PRO A 152 18.13 9.76 -4.55
CA PRO A 152 18.93 9.59 -3.33
C PRO A 152 18.50 10.45 -2.12
N ASP A 153 17.83 11.57 -2.37
CA ASP A 153 17.31 12.50 -1.36
C ASP A 153 15.92 12.11 -0.82
N THR A 154 15.36 11.00 -1.30
CA THR A 154 14.07 10.48 -0.83
C THR A 154 14.21 9.87 0.56
N LEU A 155 13.53 10.47 1.53
CA LEU A 155 13.52 10.03 2.92
C LEU A 155 12.52 8.90 3.17
N ALA A 156 11.40 8.94 2.43
CA ALA A 156 10.29 7.99 2.49
C ALA A 156 9.34 8.24 1.32
N ASN A 157 8.29 7.46 1.24
CA ASN A 157 7.19 7.64 0.31
C ASN A 157 5.84 7.71 1.05
N ALA A 158 4.86 8.34 0.42
CA ALA A 158 3.46 8.26 0.83
C ALA A 158 2.61 7.67 -0.31
N VAL A 159 1.89 6.59 -0.03
CA VAL A 159 0.76 6.19 -0.87
C VAL A 159 -0.36 7.17 -0.60
N LEU A 160 -0.87 7.79 -1.65
CA LEU A 160 -2.00 8.71 -1.58
C LEU A 160 -3.26 7.94 -1.90
N PHE A 161 -4.23 7.97 -0.99
CA PHE A 161 -5.52 7.33 -1.23
C PHE A 161 -6.56 8.28 -1.87
N ASP A 162 -6.18 9.52 -2.08
CA ASP A 162 -6.93 10.47 -2.90
C ASP A 162 -6.46 10.40 -4.35
N GLY A 163 -7.40 10.53 -5.30
CA GLY A 163 -7.13 10.42 -6.73
C GLY A 163 -6.86 8.99 -7.21
N ILE A 164 -7.85 8.10 -7.04
CA ILE A 164 -7.81 6.74 -7.58
C ILE A 164 -7.72 6.80 -9.10
N ILE A 165 -6.74 6.10 -9.66
CA ILE A 165 -6.52 6.01 -11.10
C ILE A 165 -7.02 4.65 -11.59
N GLN A 166 -7.76 4.64 -12.68
CA GLN A 166 -8.11 3.41 -13.38
C GLN A 166 -7.11 3.13 -14.50
N ILE A 167 -6.73 1.87 -14.66
CA ILE A 167 -5.86 1.41 -15.76
C ILE A 167 -6.39 0.09 -16.31
N GLU A 168 -6.28 -0.12 -17.62
CA GLU A 168 -6.51 -1.44 -18.24
C GLU A 168 -5.50 -2.46 -17.72
N LEU A 169 -5.96 -3.66 -17.38
CA LEU A 169 -5.12 -4.70 -16.83
C LEU A 169 -4.00 -5.09 -17.81
N GLU A 170 -4.28 -5.17 -19.11
CA GLU A 170 -3.28 -5.48 -20.15
C GLU A 170 -2.11 -4.48 -20.16
N ARG A 171 -2.40 -3.19 -19.95
CA ARG A 171 -1.37 -2.15 -19.83
C ARG A 171 -0.61 -2.26 -18.51
N LEU A 172 -1.29 -2.67 -17.45
CA LEU A 172 -0.68 -2.88 -16.15
C LEU A 172 0.26 -4.11 -16.15
N LEU A 173 -0.03 -5.14 -16.95
CA LEU A 173 0.87 -6.30 -17.12
C LEU A 173 2.21 -5.92 -17.77
N LEU A 174 2.29 -4.79 -18.47
CA LEU A 174 3.52 -4.23 -19.02
C LEU A 174 4.26 -3.33 -18.02
N ALA A 175 3.70 -3.09 -16.83
CA ALA A 175 4.32 -2.24 -15.83
C ALA A 175 5.56 -2.89 -15.23
N ASN A 176 6.53 -2.06 -14.85
CA ASN A 176 7.71 -2.54 -14.15
C ASN A 176 7.37 -2.77 -12.68
N ARG A 177 7.54 -4.01 -12.20
CA ARG A 177 7.30 -4.40 -10.80
C ARG A 177 8.50 -3.97 -9.94
N ILE A 178 8.24 -3.14 -8.94
CA ILE A 178 9.25 -2.57 -8.05
C ILE A 178 9.33 -3.36 -6.73
N GLY A 179 8.18 -3.79 -6.23
CA GLY A 179 8.07 -4.51 -4.95
C GLY A 179 6.64 -4.94 -4.68
N SER A 180 6.41 -5.47 -3.49
CA SER A 180 5.07 -5.79 -2.98
C SER A 180 4.98 -5.40 -1.51
N LEU A 181 3.79 -5.05 -1.04
CA LEU A 181 3.56 -4.82 0.38
C LEU A 181 3.81 -6.11 1.18
N SER A 182 4.46 -5.99 2.33
CA SER A 182 4.53 -7.09 3.31
C SER A 182 3.15 -7.34 3.91
N LEU A 183 3.00 -8.38 4.75
CA LEU A 183 1.75 -8.61 5.48
C LEU A 183 1.34 -7.36 6.29
N VAL A 184 2.29 -6.72 6.97
CA VAL A 184 2.04 -5.49 7.74
C VAL A 184 1.56 -4.37 6.83
N GLY A 185 2.30 -4.08 5.75
CA GLY A 185 1.94 -3.03 4.79
C GLY A 185 0.57 -3.28 4.14
N TRP A 186 0.34 -4.53 3.74
CA TRP A 186 -0.86 -4.97 3.04
C TRP A 186 -2.11 -4.89 3.91
N ARG A 187 -2.02 -5.28 5.19
CA ARG A 187 -3.13 -5.14 6.14
C ARG A 187 -3.54 -3.69 6.33
N ILE A 188 -2.58 -2.79 6.54
CA ILE A 188 -2.87 -1.35 6.72
C ILE A 188 -3.50 -0.78 5.45
N PHE A 189 -2.90 -1.08 4.29
CA PHE A 189 -3.38 -0.65 2.99
C PHE A 189 -4.82 -1.11 2.73
N GLY A 190 -5.09 -2.41 2.92
CA GLY A 190 -6.38 -3.02 2.71
C GLY A 190 -7.47 -2.43 3.62
N SER A 191 -7.15 -2.16 4.89
CA SER A 191 -8.08 -1.53 5.81
C SER A 191 -8.38 -0.06 5.45
N ILE A 192 -7.35 0.73 5.12
CA ILE A 192 -7.54 2.14 4.74
C ILE A 192 -8.37 2.24 3.47
N ILE A 193 -8.05 1.47 2.41
CA ILE A 193 -8.76 1.59 1.13
C ILE A 193 -10.23 1.18 1.25
N ARG A 194 -10.55 0.15 2.04
CA ARG A 194 -11.95 -0.23 2.32
C ARG A 194 -12.72 0.87 3.03
N SER A 195 -12.08 1.59 3.96
CA SER A 195 -12.71 2.69 4.70
C SER A 195 -12.95 3.94 3.85
N LEU A 196 -12.20 4.12 2.76
CA LEU A 196 -12.25 5.34 1.94
C LEU A 196 -13.22 5.25 0.77
N LEU A 197 -13.37 4.07 0.14
CA LEU A 197 -14.23 3.90 -1.04
C LEU A 197 -15.72 4.21 -0.77
N ALA A 198 -16.17 4.18 0.48
CA ALA A 198 -17.58 4.41 0.85
C ALA A 198 -17.71 5.33 2.08
N ARG A 199 -16.92 6.40 2.15
CA ARG A 199 -16.89 7.25 3.35
C ARG A 199 -18.00 8.31 3.33
N THR A 200 -18.88 8.25 4.32
CA THR A 200 -19.89 9.27 4.62
C THR A 200 -19.31 10.27 5.64
N GLY A 201 -19.43 11.57 5.37
CA GLY A 201 -18.95 12.59 6.30
C GLY A 201 -19.84 12.72 7.54
N ALA A 202 -19.28 13.16 8.69
CA ALA A 202 -20.09 13.41 9.90
C ALA A 202 -21.21 14.44 9.65
N GLY A 203 -21.01 15.36 8.70
CA GLY A 203 -22.06 16.27 8.22
C GLY A 203 -23.16 15.58 7.43
N GLU A 204 -22.81 14.62 6.57
CA GLU A 204 -23.79 13.85 5.79
C GLU A 204 -24.64 12.93 6.68
N VAL A 205 -24.05 12.36 7.74
CA VAL A 205 -24.80 11.62 8.76
C VAL A 205 -25.83 12.53 9.45
N ARG A 206 -25.45 13.76 9.82
CA ARG A 206 -26.36 14.75 10.44
C ARG A 206 -27.48 15.22 9.52
N LEU A 207 -27.28 15.18 8.19
CA LEU A 207 -28.32 15.54 7.22
C LEU A 207 -29.35 14.44 7.00
N ARG A 208 -29.03 13.19 7.38
CA ARG A 208 -29.87 12.01 7.20
C ARG A 208 -30.56 11.56 8.50
N GLY A 209 -30.28 12.22 9.63
CA GLY A 209 -30.81 11.92 10.96
C GLY A 209 -31.67 13.05 11.50
#